data_AF-A0A7Z2K5F8-F1
#
_entry.id   AF-A0A7Z2K5F8-F1
#
_cell.length_a   1.000
_cell.length_b   1.000
_cell.length_c   1.000
_cell.angle_alpha   90.00
_cell.angle_beta   90.00
_cell.angle_gamma   90.00
#
_symmetry.space_group_name_H-M   'P 1'
#
loop_
_entity.id
_entity.type
_entity.pdbx_description
1 polymer ?
#
loop_
_entity_poly.entity_id
_entity_poly.type
_entity_poly.pdbx_seq_one_letter_code
_entity_poly.pdbx_strand_id
1 'polypeptide(L)' 'METRKLPYVMYWIILAVGFLSFTIPLFQEYGMITTLLLTSLCSLFSWAIAMGLGKRNFMYLSVLLLVSPWLFLLSTHFIN' A
#
# COMPACT_ATOMS: atom_id res chain seq x y z
N MET A 1 26.47 -12.77 -1.63
CA MET A 1 25.03 -12.70 -1.99
C MET A 1 24.29 -11.84 -0.95
N GLU A 2 24.45 -10.51 -0.99
CA GLU A 2 23.95 -9.63 0.10
C GLU A 2 23.05 -8.48 -0.39
N THR A 3 23.10 -8.15 -1.68
CA THR A 3 22.44 -6.97 -2.28
C THR A 3 20.93 -7.08 -2.45
N ARG A 4 20.32 -8.26 -2.29
CA ARG A 4 18.86 -8.43 -2.39
C ARG A 4 18.09 -8.14 -1.09
N LYS A 5 18.78 -7.98 0.04
CA LYS A 5 18.14 -7.74 1.35
C LYS A 5 17.60 -6.31 1.47
N LEU A 6 18.34 -5.32 0.98
CA LEU A 6 17.94 -3.90 1.02
C LEU A 6 16.59 -3.63 0.34
N PRO A 7 16.36 -3.99 -0.94
CA PRO A 7 15.08 -3.72 -1.58
C PRO A 7 13.93 -4.52 -0.95
N TYR A 8 14.23 -5.69 -0.38
CA TYR A 8 13.25 -6.49 0.36
C TYR A 8 12.79 -5.77 1.65
N VAL A 9 13.73 -5.26 2.45
CA VAL A 9 13.41 -4.53 3.69
C VAL A 9 12.66 -3.23 3.36
N MET A 10 13.10 -2.50 2.34
CA MET A 10 12.40 -1.29 1.88
C MET A 10 10.96 -1.58 1.46
N TYR A 11 10.72 -2.68 0.73
CA TYR A 11 9.38 -3.09 0.34
C TYR A 11 8.46 -3.28 1.55
N TRP A 12 8.93 -3.99 2.58
CA TRP A 12 8.16 -4.23 3.80
C TRP A 12 7.87 -2.94 4.57
N ILE A 13 8.82 -2.00 4.63
CA ILE A 13 8.60 -0.71 5.27
C ILE A 13 7.51 0.09 4.54
N ILE A 14 7.58 0.16 3.21
CA ILE A 14 6.57 0.88 2.40
C ILE A 14 5.19 0.25 2.56
N LEU A 15 5.13 -1.08 2.61
CA LEU A 15 3.87 -1.81 2.81
C LEU A 15 3.28 -1.53 4.21
N ALA A 16 4.11 -1.52 5.25
CA ALA A 16 3.70 -1.17 6.60
C ALA A 16 3.18 0.28 6.68
N VAL A 17 3.84 1.23 6.02
CA VAL A 17 3.38 2.64 5.94
C VAL A 17 2.03 2.74 5.21
N GLY A 18 1.87 2.03 4.09
CA GLY A 18 0.59 1.96 3.38
C GLY A 18 -0.53 1.37 4.23
N PHE A 19 -0.24 0.37 5.06
CA PHE A 19 -1.22 -0.22 5.99
C PHE A 19 -1.56 0.74 7.13
N LEU A 20 -0.58 1.44 7.69
CA LEU A 20 -0.79 2.48 8.71
C LEU A 20 -1.65 3.64 8.18
N SER A 21 -1.56 3.91 6.88
CA SER A 21 -2.34 4.98 6.25
C SER A 21 -3.85 4.79 6.42
N PHE A 22 -4.34 3.55 6.57
CA PHE A 22 -5.76 3.28 6.85
C PHE A 22 -6.27 3.80 8.19
N THR A 23 -5.39 4.21 9.10
CA THR A 23 -5.79 4.81 10.38
C THR A 23 -6.05 6.31 10.26
N ILE A 24 -5.50 6.98 9.24
CA ILE A 24 -5.63 8.43 9.00
C ILE A 24 -7.09 8.90 8.78
N PRO A 25 -7.97 8.18 8.03
CA PRO A 25 -9.37 8.58 7.83
C PRO A 25 -10.18 8.60 9.12
N LEU A 26 -9.73 7.92 10.19
CA LEU A 26 -10.42 7.92 11.49
C LEU A 26 -10.19 9.22 12.28
N PHE A 27 -9.16 10.00 11.95
CA PHE A 27 -8.75 11.17 12.73
C PHE A 27 -8.81 12.50 11.95
N GLN A 28 -8.94 12.49 10.62
CA GLN A 28 -8.98 13.70 9.79
C GLN A 28 -10.14 13.68 8.79
N GLU A 29 -10.82 14.83 8.63
CA GLU A 29 -11.92 15.03 7.67
C GLU A 29 -11.51 14.77 6.20
N TYR A 30 -10.26 15.05 5.85
CA TYR A 30 -9.68 14.74 4.53
C TYR A 30 -8.87 13.43 4.53
N GLY A 31 -8.94 12.66 5.62
CA GLY A 31 -8.11 11.48 5.83
C GLY A 31 -8.35 10.38 4.79
N MET A 32 -9.52 10.36 4.15
CA MET A 32 -9.84 9.41 3.09
C MET A 32 -9.06 9.69 1.79
N ILE A 33 -8.97 10.97 1.38
CA ILE A 33 -8.24 11.39 0.18
C ILE A 33 -6.74 11.23 0.39
N THR A 34 -6.25 11.60 1.57
CA THR A 34 -4.82 11.44 1.91
C THR A 34 -4.44 9.96 1.97
N THR A 35 -5.30 9.10 2.51
CA THR A 35 -5.08 7.64 2.51
C THR A 35 -5.01 7.08 1.10
N LEU A 36 -5.92 7.47 0.21
CA LEU A 36 -5.94 7.07 -1.20
C LEU A 36 -4.64 7.47 -1.93
N LEU A 37 -4.22 8.73 -1.79
CA LEU A 37 -2.97 9.21 -2.38
C LEU A 37 -1.75 8.47 -1.82
N LEU A 38 -1.70 8.28 -0.51
CA LEU A 38 -0.55 7.69 0.16
C LEU A 38 -0.43 6.18 -0.14
N THR A 39 -1.54 5.44 -0.14
CA THR A 39 -1.56 4.02 -0.57
C THR A 39 -1.28 3.85 -2.05
N SER A 40 -1.74 4.78 -2.91
CA SER A 40 -1.40 4.79 -4.34
C SER A 40 0.11 4.96 -4.56
N LEU A 41 0.72 5.95 -3.90
CA LEU A 41 2.17 6.16 -3.94
C LEU A 41 2.93 4.94 -3.41
N CYS A 42 2.54 4.42 -2.23
CA CYS A 42 3.17 3.23 -1.66
C CYS A 42 3.06 2.02 -2.60
N SER A 43 1.90 1.79 -3.21
CA SER A 43 1.71 0.71 -4.17
C SER A 43 2.61 0.86 -5.39
N LEU A 44 2.70 2.05 -5.98
CA LEU A 44 3.57 2.32 -7.13
C LEU A 44 5.06 2.07 -6.80
N PHE A 45 5.53 2.56 -5.65
CA PHE A 45 6.91 2.33 -5.21
C PHE A 45 7.18 0.85 -4.90
N SER A 46 6.28 0.19 -4.17
CA SER A 46 6.38 -1.25 -3.89
C SER A 46 6.33 -2.09 -5.17
N TRP A 47 5.55 -1.68 -6.16
CA TRP A 47 5.48 -2.36 -7.46
C TRP A 47 6.77 -2.20 -8.27
N ALA A 48 7.34 -0.99 -8.30
CA ALA A 48 8.65 -0.75 -8.93
C ALA A 48 9.76 -1.58 -8.28
N ILE A 49 9.78 -1.67 -6.94
CA ILE A 49 10.71 -2.50 -6.19
C ILE A 49 10.48 -4.00 -6.49
N ALA A 50 9.22 -4.43 -6.56
CA ALA A 50 8.86 -5.81 -6.91
C ALA A 50 9.31 -6.20 -8.33
N MET A 51 9.22 -5.26 -9.28
CA MET A 51 9.75 -5.40 -10.65
C MET A 51 11.26 -5.62 -10.63
N GLY A 52 12.00 -4.80 -9.85
CA GLY A 52 13.44 -4.95 -9.67
C GLY A 52 13.86 -6.25 -8.96
N LEU A 53 13.02 -6.78 -8.07
CA LEU A 53 13.24 -8.07 -7.39
C LEU A 53 12.85 -9.29 -8.25
N GLY A 54 12.10 -9.11 -9.34
CA GLY A 54 11.64 -10.19 -10.22
C GLY A 54 10.67 -11.19 -9.55
N LYS A 55 10.04 -10.79 -8.45
CA LYS A 55 9.24 -11.67 -7.58
C LYS A 55 7.77 -11.32 -7.72
N ARG A 56 7.01 -12.16 -8.43
CA ARG A 56 5.57 -11.96 -8.72
C ARG A 56 4.72 -11.80 -7.46
N ASN A 57 5.03 -12.48 -6.35
CA ASN A 57 4.29 -12.35 -5.09
C ASN A 57 4.24 -10.91 -4.57
N PHE A 58 5.32 -10.15 -4.73
CA PHE A 58 5.34 -8.74 -4.29
C PHE A 58 4.50 -7.84 -5.20
N MET A 59 4.36 -8.17 -6.49
CA MET A 59 3.44 -7.44 -7.37
C MET A 59 1.99 -7.63 -6.93
N TYR A 60 1.59 -8.88 -6.64
CA TYR A 60 0.22 -9.15 -6.16
C TYR A 60 -0.08 -8.40 -4.87
N LEU A 61 0.85 -8.39 -3.92
CA LEU A 61 0.72 -7.62 -2.67
C LEU A 61 0.59 -6.12 -2.91
N SER A 62 1.35 -5.54 -3.85
CA SER A 62 1.24 -4.11 -4.19
C SER A 62 -0.09 -3.77 -4.84
N VAL A 63 -0.62 -4.62 -5.71
CA VAL A 63 -1.95 -4.46 -6.30
C VAL A 63 -3.02 -4.60 -5.21
N LEU A 64 -2.87 -5.56 -4.29
CA LEU A 64 -3.80 -5.72 -3.16
C LEU A 64 -3.84 -4.46 -2.29
N LEU A 65 -2.67 -3.86 -2.02
CA LEU A 65 -2.55 -2.61 -1.28
C LEU A 65 -3.22 -1.44 -2.00
N LEU A 66 -3.19 -1.40 -3.34
CA LEU A 66 -3.87 -0.39 -4.15
C LEU A 66 -5.38 -0.54 -4.10
N VAL A 67 -5.88 -1.77 -4.05
CA VAL A 67 -7.32 -2.10 -4.06
C VAL A 67 -7.93 -1.98 -2.65
N SER A 68 -7.12 -2.11 -1.60
CA SER A 68 -7.55 -2.03 -0.20
C SER A 68 -8.34 -0.75 0.17
N PRO A 69 -7.96 0.48 -0.24
CA PRO A 69 -8.72 1.70 0.02
C PRO A 69 -10.09 1.68 -0.63
N TRP A 70 -10.20 1.08 -1.82
CA TRP A 70 -11.45 0.96 -2.56
C TRP A 70 -12.38 -0.05 -1.89
N LEU A 71 -11.86 -1.17 -1.40
CA LEU A 71 -12.63 -2.15 -0.62
C LEU A 71 -13.13 -1.54 0.69
N PHE A 72 -12.28 -0.77 1.37
CA PHE A 72 -12.67 -0.05 2.58
C PHE A 72 -13.79 0.97 2.30
N LEU A 73 -13.66 1.75 1.22
CA LEU A 73 -14.70 2.68 0.77
C LEU A 73 -16.00 1.97 0.43
N LEU A 74 -15.94 0.88 -0.32
CA LEU A 74 -17.09 0.09 -0.71
C LEU A 74 -17.82 -0.47 0.53
N SER A 75 -17.07 -1.00 1.50
CA SER A 75 -17.65 -1.48 2.76
C SER A 75 -18.32 -0.37 3.56
N THR A 76 -17.73 0.83 3.60
CA THR A 76 -18.30 1.98 4.30
C THR A 76 -19.61 2.43 3.63
N HIS A 77 -19.66 2.41 2.29
CA HIS A 77 -20.87 2.74 1.53
C HIS A 77 -21.97 1.68 1.65
N PHE A 78 -21.64 0.40 1.85
CA PHE A 78 -22.65 -0.67 2.03
C PHE A 78 -23.23 -0.75 3.45
N ILE A 79 -22.52 -0.22 4.44
CA ILE A 79 -22.93 -0.24 5.86
C ILE A 79 -23.81 0.97 6.24
N ASN A 80 -23.80 2.04 5.42
CA ASN A 80 -24.62 3.24 5.60
C ASN A 80 -25.89 3.22 4.73
#